data_AF-A0A932SYQ7-F1
#
_entry.id   AF-A0A932SYQ7-F1
#
_cell.length_a   1.000
_cell.length_b   1.000
_cell.length_c   1.000
_cell.angle_alpha   90.00
_cell.angle_beta   90.00
_cell.angle_gamma   90.00
#
_symmetry.space_group_name_H-M   'P 1'
#
loop_
_entity.id
_entity.type
_entity.pdbx_description
1 polymer ?
#
loop_
_entity_poly.entity_id
_entity_poly.type
_entity_poly.pdbx_seq_one_letter_code
_entity_poly.pdbx_strand_id
1 'polypeptide(L)'
;MRRRSRQIVAALAACATVALYLSVSRQDNGAAPDQVLAADGVFKWYRGNIHTHTLWSDGDDYPEMVALWYKDRGYDFLSFSDHNTLMRKERWVDAVKNKGGQTAFDKLNSRFPQDWVETRTNEEGVQEIRLKMFDEIAQKIGSPGKFVLIQGEEISDEYKGKPIHMNATNLQETIPPMRGDSFYEVMQRNTDALVAQRERTGQPMIIHLNHPNFHYAITAEDLARVRGENLFEVYNGHPSFIFR
;
A
#
# COMPACT_ATOMS: atom_id res chain seq x y z
N MET A 1 22.13 -33.71 -57.70
CA MET A 1 22.57 -32.31 -57.49
C MET A 1 21.45 -31.25 -57.48
N ARG A 2 20.33 -31.40 -58.22
CA ARG A 2 19.26 -30.37 -58.34
C ARG A 2 18.29 -30.18 -57.15
N ARG A 3 18.22 -31.11 -56.19
CA ARG A 3 17.23 -31.07 -55.09
C ARG A 3 17.68 -30.25 -53.87
N ARG A 4 18.99 -30.25 -53.56
CA ARG A 4 19.59 -29.44 -52.48
C ARG A 4 19.60 -27.94 -52.81
N SER A 5 19.77 -27.57 -54.08
CA SER A 5 19.79 -26.16 -54.52
C SER A 5 18.43 -25.47 -54.35
N ARG A 6 17.31 -26.18 -54.55
CA ARG A 6 15.95 -25.64 -54.36
C ARG A 6 15.58 -25.39 -52.90
N GLN A 7 16.09 -26.21 -51.97
CA GLN A 7 15.83 -26.03 -50.54
C GLN A 7 16.62 -24.86 -49.94
N ILE A 8 17.84 -24.61 -50.43
CA ILE A 8 18.67 -23.48 -49.99
C ILE A 8 18.10 -22.14 -50.50
N VAL A 9 17.62 -22.09 -51.75
CA VAL A 9 17.00 -20.89 -52.31
C VAL A 9 15.66 -20.57 -51.61
N ALA A 10 14.86 -21.58 -51.27
CA ALA A 10 13.62 -21.38 -50.50
C ALA A 10 13.87 -20.91 -49.06
N ALA A 11 14.91 -21.42 -48.39
CA ALA A 11 15.30 -20.98 -47.05
C ALA A 11 15.85 -19.54 -47.03
N LEU A 12 16.67 -19.17 -48.02
CA LEU A 12 17.20 -17.80 -48.14
C LEU A 12 16.10 -16.79 -48.48
N ALA A 13 15.11 -17.16 -49.31
CA ALA A 13 13.97 -16.31 -49.62
C ALA A 13 13.06 -16.09 -48.39
N ALA A 14 12.87 -17.12 -47.55
CA ALA A 14 12.10 -17.02 -46.30
C ALA A 14 12.80 -16.18 -45.22
N CYS A 15 14.14 -16.28 -45.11
CA CYS A 15 14.90 -15.41 -44.21
C CYS A 15 14.91 -13.95 -44.66
N ALA A 16 14.95 -13.69 -45.98
CA ALA A 16 14.91 -12.34 -46.52
C ALA A 16 13.54 -11.65 -46.31
N THR A 17 12.43 -12.38 -46.44
CA THR A 17 11.09 -11.83 -46.16
C THR A 17 10.84 -11.59 -44.68
N VAL A 18 11.35 -12.43 -43.78
CA VAL A 18 11.28 -12.18 -42.33
C VAL A 18 12.15 -10.99 -41.92
N ALA A 19 13.34 -10.84 -42.50
CA ALA A 19 14.21 -9.68 -42.25
C ALA A 19 13.61 -8.37 -42.78
N LEU A 20 12.88 -8.40 -43.90
CA LEU A 20 12.16 -7.22 -44.43
C LEU A 20 10.94 -6.85 -43.57
N TYR A 21 10.21 -7.83 -43.03
CA TYR A 21 9.09 -7.59 -42.12
C TYR A 21 9.54 -7.02 -40.76
N LEU A 22 10.73 -7.42 -40.29
CA LEU A 22 11.32 -6.93 -39.05
C LEU A 22 11.96 -5.53 -39.21
N SER A 23 12.36 -5.14 -40.41
CA SER A 23 12.89 -3.79 -40.66
C SER A 23 11.81 -2.75 -40.96
N VAL A 24 10.68 -3.16 -41.55
CA VAL A 24 9.53 -2.26 -41.82
C VAL A 24 8.67 -2.00 -40.58
N SER A 25 8.68 -2.89 -39.58
CA SER A 25 7.94 -2.72 -38.32
C SER A 25 8.69 -1.91 -37.26
N ARG A 26 9.95 -1.56 -37.50
CA ARG A 26 10.73 -0.62 -36.68
C ARG A 26 10.54 0.82 -37.18
N GLN A 27 9.29 1.27 -37.22
CA GLN A 27 9.07 2.70 -37.06
C GLN A 27 9.34 2.98 -35.58
N ASP A 28 10.42 3.72 -35.32
CA ASP A 28 10.61 4.42 -34.06
C ASP A 28 9.42 5.36 -33.89
N ASN A 29 8.32 4.85 -33.33
CA ASN A 29 7.34 5.66 -32.66
C ASN A 29 8.07 6.25 -31.47
N GLY A 30 8.77 7.37 -31.69
CA GLY A 30 9.44 8.12 -30.64
C GLY A 30 8.49 8.18 -29.46
N ALA A 31 8.97 7.75 -28.29
CA ALA A 31 8.19 7.78 -27.07
C ALA A 31 7.50 9.14 -27.00
N ALA A 32 6.18 9.14 -26.88
CA ALA A 32 5.43 10.37 -26.74
C ALA A 32 6.11 11.19 -25.62
N PRO A 33 6.38 12.49 -25.82
CA PRO A 33 7.04 13.28 -24.79
C PRO A 33 6.28 13.10 -23.49
N ASP A 34 7.00 12.83 -22.40
CA ASP A 34 6.41 12.64 -21.07
C ASP A 34 5.44 13.79 -20.81
N GLN A 35 4.16 13.48 -20.79
CA GLN A 35 3.13 14.46 -20.54
C GLN A 35 3.20 14.73 -19.03
N VAL A 36 3.97 15.76 -18.65
CA VAL A 36 4.00 16.21 -17.26
C VAL A 36 2.62 16.77 -16.95
N LEU A 37 1.79 15.96 -16.28
CA LEU A 37 0.50 16.40 -15.78
C LEU A 37 0.75 17.47 -14.72
N ALA A 38 0.68 18.75 -15.09
CA ALA A 38 0.74 19.86 -14.16
C ALA A 38 -0.66 20.13 -13.62
N ALA A 39 -0.76 20.47 -12.33
CA ALA A 39 -2.02 20.96 -11.82
C ALA A 39 -2.23 22.35 -12.44
N ASP A 40 -3.44 22.62 -12.92
CA ASP A 40 -3.77 23.98 -13.33
C ASP A 40 -3.70 24.91 -12.10
N GLY A 41 -3.65 26.22 -12.29
CA GLY A 41 -3.49 27.18 -11.18
C GLY A 41 -4.61 27.16 -10.12
N VAL A 42 -5.59 26.26 -10.23
CA VAL A 42 -6.71 26.04 -9.29
C VAL A 42 -6.51 24.78 -8.44
N PHE A 43 -5.91 23.72 -9.00
CA PHE A 43 -5.62 22.48 -8.30
C PHE A 43 -4.17 22.38 -7.84
N LYS A 44 -3.90 21.54 -6.84
CA LYS A 44 -2.55 21.24 -6.37
C LYS A 44 -2.34 19.74 -6.34
N TRP A 45 -1.22 19.27 -6.89
CA TRP A 45 -0.78 17.89 -6.72
C TRP A 45 -0.26 17.67 -5.31
N TYR A 46 -0.69 16.58 -4.69
CA TYR A 46 -0.19 16.10 -3.42
C TYR A 46 0.42 14.72 -3.61
N ARG A 47 1.61 14.52 -3.06
CA ARG A 47 2.27 13.21 -3.00
C ARG A 47 1.98 12.59 -1.64
N GLY A 48 1.35 11.42 -1.63
CA GLY A 48 1.07 10.72 -0.38
C GLY A 48 1.18 9.21 -0.51
N ASN A 49 1.12 8.55 0.65
CA ASN A 49 0.90 7.11 0.72
C ASN A 49 -0.29 6.83 1.65
N ILE A 50 -1.21 5.96 1.23
CA ILE A 50 -2.38 5.54 1.99
C ILE A 50 -2.35 4.06 2.39
N HIS A 51 -1.24 3.36 2.09
CA HIS A 51 -1.03 1.96 2.42
C HIS A 51 0.37 1.78 3.01
N THR A 52 0.44 1.68 4.33
CA THR A 52 1.69 1.64 5.11
C THR A 52 1.50 0.96 6.45
N HIS A 53 2.41 0.02 6.74
CA HIS A 53 2.44 -0.80 7.95
C HIS A 53 3.57 -0.37 8.87
N THR A 54 3.39 -0.64 10.16
CA THR A 54 4.34 -0.36 11.22
C THR A 54 4.42 -1.55 12.17
N LEU A 55 5.15 -1.42 13.27
CA LEU A 55 5.15 -2.43 14.34
C LEU A 55 3.79 -2.56 15.07
N TRP A 56 2.77 -1.79 14.69
CA TRP A 56 1.39 -1.99 15.15
C TRP A 56 0.69 -3.20 14.49
N SER A 57 1.13 -3.64 13.30
CA SER A 57 0.78 -4.95 12.76
C SER A 57 2.02 -5.78 12.42
N ASP A 58 2.50 -5.64 11.19
CA ASP A 58 3.42 -6.55 10.51
C ASP A 58 4.54 -5.79 9.76
N GLY A 59 4.60 -4.47 9.93
CA GLY A 59 5.73 -3.65 9.49
C GLY A 59 7.00 -3.93 10.30
N ASP A 60 8.11 -3.36 9.85
CA ASP A 60 9.44 -3.64 10.37
C ASP A 60 10.09 -2.43 11.09
N ASP A 61 9.38 -1.32 11.24
CA ASP A 61 9.87 -0.12 11.92
C ASP A 61 8.76 0.59 12.74
N TYR A 62 9.21 1.43 13.68
CA TYR A 62 8.33 2.18 14.57
C TYR A 62 7.53 3.23 13.80
N PRO A 63 6.27 3.50 14.19
CA PRO A 63 5.39 4.37 13.41
C PRO A 63 5.94 5.80 13.27
N GLU A 64 6.65 6.32 14.27
CA GLU A 64 7.36 7.61 14.17
C GLU A 64 8.53 7.60 13.17
N MET A 65 9.26 6.49 13.06
CA MET A 65 10.37 6.35 12.11
C MET A 65 9.85 6.25 10.68
N VAL A 66 8.76 5.50 10.49
CA VAL A 66 8.05 5.41 9.21
C VAL A 66 7.52 6.79 8.78
N ALA A 67 6.83 7.51 9.67
CA ALA A 67 6.34 8.86 9.38
C ALA A 67 7.47 9.83 9.01
N LEU A 68 8.59 9.82 9.74
CA LEU A 68 9.76 10.64 9.40
C LEU A 68 10.34 10.28 8.04
N TRP A 69 10.38 8.99 7.67
CA TRP A 69 10.92 8.57 6.37
C TRP A 69 10.19 9.22 5.20
N TYR A 70 8.85 9.29 5.26
CA TYR A 70 8.01 9.93 4.25
C TYR A 70 8.14 11.45 4.28
N LYS A 71 8.09 12.04 5.48
CA LYS A 71 8.26 13.48 5.67
C LYS A 71 9.59 13.98 5.11
N ASP A 72 10.69 13.30 5.44
CA ASP A 72 12.05 13.65 5.01
C ASP A 72 12.25 13.46 3.48
N ARG A 73 11.31 12.78 2.79
CA ARG A 73 11.28 12.58 1.33
C ARG A 73 10.27 13.47 0.61
N GLY A 74 9.72 14.46 1.29
CA GLY A 74 8.84 15.47 0.69
C GLY A 74 7.46 14.92 0.29
N TYR A 75 6.97 13.91 0.98
CA TYR A 75 5.54 13.55 0.91
C TYR A 75 4.73 14.64 1.62
N ASP A 76 3.52 14.90 1.14
CA ASP A 76 2.56 15.83 1.73
C ASP A 76 1.65 15.14 2.76
N PHE A 77 1.46 13.82 2.66
CA PHE A 77 0.67 13.07 3.63
C PHE A 77 1.06 11.59 3.71
N LEU A 78 0.71 10.97 4.83
CA LEU A 78 0.83 9.53 5.08
C LEU A 78 -0.39 9.05 5.87
N SER A 79 -1.05 7.99 5.40
CA SER A 79 -1.98 7.21 6.23
C SER A 79 -1.25 6.01 6.82
N PHE A 80 -1.44 5.79 8.13
CA PHE A 80 -1.17 4.48 8.70
C PHE A 80 -2.33 3.54 8.36
N SER A 81 -2.03 2.29 8.02
CA SER A 81 -3.00 1.27 7.65
C SER A 81 -2.63 -0.09 8.23
N ASP A 82 -2.14 -0.13 9.47
CA ASP A 82 -1.85 -1.40 10.14
C ASP A 82 -3.09 -2.31 10.17
N HIS A 83 -2.87 -3.63 10.07
CA HIS A 83 -3.93 -4.61 9.92
C HIS A 83 -4.93 -4.61 11.08
N ASN A 84 -6.21 -4.35 10.75
CA ASN A 84 -7.36 -4.44 11.65
C ASN A 84 -7.17 -3.73 13.00
N THR A 85 -6.45 -2.62 13.01
CA THR A 85 -6.15 -1.90 14.25
C THR A 85 -5.95 -0.41 14.01
N LEU A 86 -6.38 0.39 14.98
CA LEU A 86 -6.02 1.80 15.08
C LEU A 86 -5.03 2.00 16.23
N MET A 87 -4.12 2.97 16.06
CA MET A 87 -3.11 3.32 17.06
C MET A 87 -3.69 4.13 18.24
N ARG A 88 -4.71 3.63 18.92
CA ARG A 88 -5.53 4.38 19.90
C ARG A 88 -5.46 3.86 21.35
N LYS A 89 -4.74 2.77 21.59
CA LYS A 89 -4.64 2.14 22.91
C LYS A 89 -3.19 1.96 23.31
N GLU A 90 -2.93 1.93 24.59
CA GLU A 90 -1.58 1.61 25.07
C GLU A 90 -1.17 0.21 24.58
N ARG A 91 0.05 0.12 24.05
CA ARG A 91 0.61 -1.12 23.52
C ARG A 91 2.10 -1.19 23.79
N TRP A 92 2.52 -2.30 24.38
CA TRP A 92 3.91 -2.64 24.64
C TRP A 92 4.29 -3.86 23.81
N VAL A 93 5.47 -3.83 23.21
CA VAL A 93 6.00 -4.93 22.39
C VAL A 93 7.43 -5.23 22.80
N ASP A 94 7.86 -6.47 22.61
CA ASP A 94 9.28 -6.82 22.70
C ASP A 94 10.07 -6.02 21.66
N ALA A 95 11.05 -5.26 22.13
CA ALA A 95 11.80 -4.30 21.31
C ALA A 95 12.66 -4.96 20.22
N VAL A 96 13.00 -6.25 20.37
CA VAL A 96 14.00 -6.94 19.55
C VAL A 96 13.55 -8.29 18.99
N LYS A 97 12.31 -8.72 19.29
CA LYS A 97 11.75 -10.01 18.85
C LYS A 97 11.78 -10.23 17.34
N ASN A 98 11.44 -9.20 16.56
CA ASN A 98 11.28 -9.34 15.12
C ASN A 98 12.64 -9.27 14.41
N LYS A 99 12.73 -9.89 13.23
CA LYS A 99 13.93 -9.78 12.39
C LYS A 99 14.16 -8.31 12.03
N GLY A 100 15.30 -7.75 12.45
CA GLY A 100 15.60 -6.33 12.28
C GLY A 100 15.13 -5.42 13.45
N GLY A 101 14.48 -5.98 14.47
CA GLY A 101 13.97 -5.24 15.63
C GLY A 101 15.06 -4.48 16.38
N GLN A 102 16.21 -5.09 16.64
CA GLN A 102 17.37 -4.38 17.21
C GLN A 102 17.77 -3.16 16.38
N THR A 103 17.86 -3.32 15.06
CA THR A 103 18.19 -2.22 14.15
C THR A 103 17.14 -1.11 14.16
N ALA A 104 15.85 -1.47 14.22
CA ALA A 104 14.76 -0.49 14.38
C ALA A 104 14.87 0.25 15.72
N PHE A 105 15.13 -0.47 16.80
CA PHE A 105 15.26 0.08 18.15
C PHE A 105 16.45 1.04 18.26
N ASP A 106 17.61 0.67 17.70
CA ASP A 106 18.81 1.51 17.69
C ASP A 106 18.59 2.77 16.85
N LYS A 107 17.92 2.65 15.69
CA LYS A 107 17.52 3.79 14.85
C LYS A 107 16.61 4.76 15.61
N LEU A 108 15.62 4.23 16.33
CA LEU A 108 14.69 5.03 17.12
C LEU A 108 15.43 5.81 18.22
N ASN A 109 16.24 5.11 19.03
CA ASN A 109 17.03 5.71 20.11
C ASN A 109 18.03 6.77 19.61
N SER A 110 18.54 6.61 18.39
CA SER A 110 19.45 7.58 17.79
C SER A 110 18.73 8.84 17.30
N ARG A 111 17.45 8.73 16.93
CA ARG A 111 16.67 9.81 16.31
C ARG A 111 15.81 10.58 17.31
N PHE A 112 15.37 9.93 18.39
CA PHE A 112 14.49 10.52 19.39
C PHE A 112 15.15 10.58 20.77
N PRO A 113 14.85 11.61 21.57
CA PRO A 113 15.37 11.73 22.93
C PRO A 113 14.77 10.64 23.85
N GLN A 114 15.46 10.35 24.96
CA GLN A 114 15.06 9.28 25.88
C GLN A 114 13.70 9.50 26.55
N ASP A 115 13.25 10.75 26.70
CA ASP A 115 11.92 11.06 27.23
C ASP A 115 10.79 10.70 26.25
N TRP A 116 11.11 10.55 24.96
CA TRP A 116 10.18 10.01 23.97
C TRP A 116 10.14 8.48 23.99
N VAL A 117 11.28 7.81 24.14
CA VAL A 117 11.38 6.35 24.06
C VAL A 117 11.11 5.72 25.43
N GLU A 118 9.93 5.13 25.59
CA GLU A 118 9.50 4.50 26.85
C GLU A 118 9.75 2.99 26.80
N THR A 119 10.61 2.49 27.70
CA THR A 119 10.91 1.07 27.83
C THR A 119 10.61 0.55 29.23
N ARG A 120 10.27 -0.73 29.34
CA ARG A 120 10.14 -1.45 30.61
C ARG A 120 10.71 -2.87 30.50
N THR A 121 10.94 -3.51 31.64
CA THR A 121 11.19 -4.95 31.70
C THR A 121 9.94 -5.62 32.26
N ASN A 122 9.39 -6.59 31.56
CA ASN A 122 8.22 -7.33 32.04
C ASN A 122 8.61 -8.42 33.06
N GLU A 123 7.63 -9.12 33.62
CA GLU A 123 7.85 -10.15 34.65
C GLU A 123 8.73 -11.33 34.16
N GLU A 124 8.79 -11.56 32.85
CA GLU A 124 9.59 -12.60 32.21
C GLU A 124 11.02 -12.14 31.89
N GLY A 125 11.38 -10.90 32.23
CA GLY A 125 12.70 -10.32 31.96
C GLY A 125 12.87 -9.80 30.53
N VAL A 126 11.79 -9.74 29.74
CA VAL A 126 11.83 -9.22 28.36
C VAL A 126 11.79 -7.70 28.40
N GLN A 127 12.69 -7.07 27.62
CA GLN A 127 12.67 -5.63 27.41
C GLN A 127 11.57 -5.27 26.40
N GLU A 128 10.58 -4.53 26.88
CA GLU A 128 9.48 -4.02 26.08
C GLU A 128 9.63 -2.53 25.84
N ILE A 129 9.10 -2.08 24.71
CA ILE A 129 8.97 -0.68 24.33
C ILE A 129 7.49 -0.35 24.09
N ARG A 130 7.07 0.85 24.52
CA ARG A 130 5.72 1.35 24.25
C ARG A 130 5.66 1.87 22.81
N LEU A 131 4.72 1.35 22.04
CA LEU A 131 4.40 1.93 20.74
C LEU A 131 3.59 3.22 20.95
N LYS A 132 3.97 4.29 20.25
CA LYS A 132 3.28 5.57 20.31
C LYS A 132 1.91 5.48 19.64
N MET A 133 0.93 6.16 20.24
CA MET A 133 -0.42 6.31 19.70
C MET A 133 -0.44 7.37 18.59
N PHE A 134 -1.44 7.29 17.70
CA PHE A 134 -1.55 8.16 16.53
C PHE A 134 -1.45 9.64 16.89
N ASP A 135 -2.19 10.10 17.90
CA ASP A 135 -2.23 11.53 18.26
C ASP A 135 -0.87 12.04 18.73
N GLU A 136 -0.11 11.21 19.45
CA GLU A 136 1.25 11.54 19.90
C GLU A 136 2.16 11.77 18.68
N ILE A 137 2.09 10.86 17.70
CA ILE A 137 2.90 10.91 16.48
C ILE A 137 2.47 12.06 15.58
N ALA A 138 1.16 12.22 15.37
CA ALA A 138 0.56 13.30 14.60
C ALA A 138 0.94 14.68 15.15
N GLN A 139 0.91 14.85 16.48
CA GLN A 139 1.34 16.08 17.13
C GLN A 139 2.84 16.32 17.02
N LYS A 140 3.67 15.27 17.16
CA LYS A 140 5.13 15.39 17.14
C LYS A 140 5.71 15.61 15.74
N ILE A 141 5.16 14.93 14.73
CA ILE A 141 5.75 14.84 13.39
C ILE A 141 4.91 15.58 12.35
N GLY A 142 3.59 15.60 12.50
CA GLY A 142 2.69 16.30 11.60
C GLY A 142 3.05 17.79 11.50
N SER A 143 2.81 18.36 10.32
CA SER A 143 3.04 19.77 10.06
C SER A 143 1.88 20.31 9.23
N PRO A 144 0.96 21.09 9.84
CA PRO A 144 -0.20 21.63 9.13
C PRO A 144 0.19 22.33 7.82
N GLY A 145 -0.47 21.96 6.73
CA GLY A 145 -0.19 22.49 5.39
C GLY A 145 1.08 21.98 4.71
N LYS A 146 1.86 21.11 5.36
CA LYS A 146 3.13 20.55 4.81
C LYS A 146 3.20 19.03 4.84
N PHE A 147 2.82 18.40 5.95
CA PHE A 147 2.82 16.95 6.11
C PHE A 147 1.70 16.51 7.06
N VAL A 148 0.68 15.86 6.52
CA VAL A 148 -0.48 15.41 7.29
C VAL A 148 -0.38 13.90 7.56
N LEU A 149 -0.52 13.52 8.83
CA LEU A 149 -0.73 12.13 9.21
C LEU A 149 -2.23 11.85 9.26
N ILE A 150 -2.65 10.72 8.70
CA ILE A 150 -4.04 10.30 8.62
C ILE A 150 -4.17 8.95 9.32
N GLN A 151 -5.17 8.81 10.18
CA GLN A 151 -5.47 7.57 10.86
C GLN A 151 -6.27 6.67 9.92
N GLY A 152 -5.89 5.41 9.80
CA GLY A 152 -6.61 4.41 9.01
C GLY A 152 -6.22 3.01 9.46
N GLU A 153 -6.80 2.03 8.77
CA GLU A 153 -6.45 0.62 8.93
C GLU A 153 -6.52 -0.08 7.57
N GLU A 154 -5.82 -1.20 7.45
CA GLU A 154 -6.11 -2.19 6.42
C GLU A 154 -7.11 -3.20 6.99
N ILE A 155 -8.32 -3.21 6.43
CA ILE A 155 -9.30 -4.25 6.72
C ILE A 155 -8.83 -5.51 6.00
N SER A 156 -8.09 -6.35 6.72
CA SER A 156 -7.69 -7.67 6.22
C SER A 156 -8.81 -8.68 6.44
N ASP A 157 -9.50 -8.98 5.36
CA ASP A 157 -10.58 -9.97 5.30
C ASP A 157 -10.18 -11.11 4.34
N GLU A 158 -11.02 -12.13 4.24
CA GLU A 158 -10.79 -13.26 3.36
C GLU A 158 -12.09 -13.92 2.91
N TYR A 159 -12.03 -14.58 1.76
CA TYR A 159 -13.06 -15.50 1.30
C TYR A 159 -12.42 -16.77 0.73
N LYS A 160 -12.87 -17.94 1.21
CA LYS A 160 -12.31 -19.26 0.82
C LYS A 160 -10.78 -19.33 0.94
N GLY A 161 -10.23 -18.75 2.00
CA GLY A 161 -8.79 -18.70 2.27
C GLY A 161 -8.00 -17.81 1.31
N LYS A 162 -8.67 -17.01 0.47
CA LYS A 162 -8.03 -15.98 -0.34
C LYS A 162 -8.19 -14.61 0.34
N PRO A 163 -7.10 -13.86 0.53
CA PRO A 163 -7.14 -12.54 1.17
C PRO A 163 -7.87 -11.52 0.32
N ILE A 164 -8.66 -10.66 0.97
CA ILE A 164 -9.33 -9.50 0.40
C ILE A 164 -9.05 -8.36 1.35
N HIS A 165 -8.20 -7.45 0.90
CA HIS A 165 -7.67 -6.39 1.74
C HIS A 165 -8.17 -5.04 1.26
N MET A 166 -8.65 -4.20 2.18
CA MET A 166 -9.17 -2.89 1.83
C MET A 166 -8.70 -1.84 2.83
N ASN A 167 -8.04 -0.80 2.33
CA ASN A 167 -7.61 0.30 3.18
C ASN A 167 -8.74 1.30 3.39
N ALA A 168 -9.07 1.48 4.67
CA ALA A 168 -10.03 2.43 5.18
C ALA A 168 -9.27 3.61 5.81
N THR A 169 -9.38 4.79 5.19
CA THR A 169 -8.61 5.98 5.55
C THR A 169 -9.50 7.03 6.24
N ASN A 170 -8.92 7.70 7.24
CA ASN A 170 -9.51 8.74 8.08
C ASN A 170 -10.62 8.24 9.02
N LEU A 171 -10.43 7.02 9.54
CA LEU A 171 -11.37 6.34 10.45
C LEU A 171 -11.44 6.99 11.84
N GLN A 172 -12.61 6.89 12.46
CA GLN A 172 -12.81 7.23 13.88
C GLN A 172 -12.78 5.99 14.78
N GLU A 173 -13.26 4.86 14.26
CA GLU A 173 -13.32 3.57 14.96
C GLU A 173 -12.84 2.48 13.98
N THR A 174 -12.23 1.41 14.48
CA THR A 174 -11.89 0.22 13.68
C THR A 174 -13.15 -0.41 13.08
N ILE A 175 -13.06 -0.86 11.85
CA ILE A 175 -14.04 -1.68 11.14
C ILE A 175 -13.51 -3.12 11.18
N PRO A 176 -14.21 -4.05 11.88
CA PRO A 176 -13.81 -5.45 11.84
C PRO A 176 -14.03 -6.02 10.42
N PRO A 177 -13.28 -7.08 10.03
CA PRO A 177 -13.55 -7.80 8.79
C PRO A 177 -15.02 -8.26 8.73
N MET A 178 -15.79 -7.71 7.80
CA MET A 178 -17.25 -7.90 7.76
C MET A 178 -17.66 -9.27 7.21
N ARG A 179 -16.72 -10.00 6.58
CA ARG A 179 -16.91 -11.31 5.95
C ARG A 179 -17.97 -11.26 4.85
N GLY A 180 -18.18 -12.38 4.16
CA GLY A 180 -19.17 -12.47 3.09
C GLY A 180 -19.15 -13.82 2.40
N ASP A 181 -20.20 -14.11 1.63
CA ASP A 181 -20.35 -15.40 0.93
C ASP A 181 -19.80 -15.39 -0.50
N SER A 182 -19.14 -14.30 -0.90
CA SER A 182 -18.42 -14.13 -2.18
C SER A 182 -17.35 -13.03 -2.08
N PHE A 183 -16.44 -12.95 -3.05
CA PHE A 183 -15.48 -11.84 -3.18
C PHE A 183 -16.18 -10.48 -3.20
N TYR A 184 -17.23 -10.36 -4.03
CA TYR A 184 -18.10 -9.20 -4.08
C TYR A 184 -18.70 -8.86 -2.70
N GLU A 185 -19.28 -9.83 -1.98
CA GLU A 185 -19.93 -9.54 -0.70
C GLU A 185 -18.96 -9.08 0.37
N VAL A 186 -17.75 -9.64 0.43
CA VAL A 186 -16.71 -9.16 1.35
C VAL A 186 -16.37 -7.71 1.05
N MET A 187 -16.13 -7.36 -0.23
CA MET A 187 -15.83 -5.97 -0.60
C MET A 187 -17.01 -5.03 -0.31
N GLN A 188 -18.24 -5.44 -0.65
CA GLN A 188 -19.43 -4.61 -0.46
C GLN A 188 -19.69 -4.36 1.02
N ARG A 189 -19.65 -5.39 1.87
CA ARG A 189 -19.96 -5.23 3.31
C ARG A 189 -18.91 -4.39 4.04
N ASN A 190 -17.63 -4.51 3.68
CA ASN A 190 -16.58 -3.65 4.23
C ASN A 190 -16.75 -2.19 3.75
N THR A 191 -17.14 -1.99 2.48
CA THR A 191 -17.48 -0.66 1.95
C THR A 191 -18.68 -0.05 2.67
N ASP A 192 -19.76 -0.81 2.85
CA ASP A 192 -20.97 -0.39 3.54
C ASP A 192 -20.68 -0.01 5.00
N ALA A 193 -19.82 -0.76 5.69
CA ALA A 193 -19.41 -0.46 7.07
C ALA A 193 -18.68 0.89 7.16
N LEU A 194 -17.80 1.19 6.21
CA LEU A 194 -17.11 2.47 6.16
C LEU A 194 -18.06 3.62 5.81
N VAL A 195 -18.95 3.41 4.83
CA VAL A 195 -19.98 4.40 4.47
C VAL A 195 -20.88 4.70 5.66
N ALA A 196 -21.32 3.67 6.40
CA ALA A 196 -22.14 3.85 7.60
C ALA A 196 -21.40 4.65 8.69
N GLN A 197 -20.10 4.39 8.92
CA GLN A 197 -19.29 5.19 9.85
C GLN A 197 -19.18 6.64 9.36
N ARG A 198 -18.93 6.85 8.07
CA ARG A 198 -18.83 8.18 7.46
C ARG A 198 -20.11 8.99 7.63
N GLU A 199 -21.27 8.39 7.33
CA GLU A 199 -22.57 9.03 7.47
C GLU A 199 -22.90 9.36 8.93
N ARG A 200 -22.65 8.42 9.85
CA ARG A 200 -22.91 8.61 11.29
C ARG A 200 -22.05 9.72 11.89
N THR A 201 -20.80 9.84 11.45
CA THR A 201 -19.83 10.78 12.05
C THR A 201 -19.72 12.11 11.32
N GLY A 202 -20.12 12.17 10.04
CA GLY A 202 -19.87 13.31 9.16
C GLY A 202 -18.39 13.52 8.78
N GLN A 203 -17.49 12.64 9.25
CA GLN A 203 -16.07 12.69 8.93
C GLN A 203 -15.85 12.18 7.51
N PRO A 204 -15.13 12.90 6.62
CA PRO A 204 -14.78 12.36 5.31
C PRO A 204 -13.91 11.10 5.44
N MET A 205 -14.27 10.02 4.77
CA MET A 205 -13.50 8.77 4.76
C MET A 205 -13.37 8.30 3.32
N ILE A 206 -12.38 7.47 3.04
CA ILE A 206 -12.27 6.76 1.76
C ILE A 206 -11.95 5.30 2.04
N ILE A 207 -12.46 4.41 1.19
CA ILE A 207 -12.05 3.02 1.14
C ILE A 207 -11.55 2.69 -0.25
N HIS A 208 -10.54 1.83 -0.35
CA HIS A 208 -10.08 1.30 -1.63
C HIS A 208 -9.67 -0.16 -1.49
N LEU A 209 -9.76 -0.89 -2.60
CA LEU A 209 -9.28 -2.27 -2.68
C LEU A 209 -7.75 -2.30 -2.85
N ASN A 210 -7.07 -3.01 -1.96
CA ASN A 210 -5.63 -3.20 -2.04
C ASN A 210 -5.30 -4.30 -3.03
N HIS A 211 -4.21 -4.09 -3.78
CA HIS A 211 -3.54 -5.08 -4.62
C HIS A 211 -4.47 -6.20 -5.17
N PRO A 212 -5.44 -5.90 -6.06
CA PRO A 212 -6.49 -6.83 -6.49
C PRO A 212 -5.96 -8.11 -7.17
N ASN A 213 -4.75 -8.02 -7.72
CA ASN A 213 -4.07 -9.14 -8.39
C ASN A 213 -3.40 -10.11 -7.39
N PHE A 214 -3.44 -9.83 -6.07
CA PHE A 214 -2.89 -10.74 -5.08
C PHE A 214 -3.63 -12.07 -5.10
N HIS A 215 -2.89 -13.15 -5.33
CA HIS A 215 -3.44 -14.49 -5.58
C HIS A 215 -4.47 -14.60 -6.72
N TYR A 216 -4.60 -13.56 -7.57
CA TYR A 216 -5.61 -13.46 -8.63
C TYR A 216 -7.00 -13.90 -8.14
N ALA A 217 -7.37 -13.42 -6.95
CA ALA A 217 -8.57 -13.83 -6.24
C ALA A 217 -9.83 -13.15 -6.76
N ILE A 218 -9.71 -11.88 -7.16
CA ILE A 218 -10.81 -10.97 -7.44
C ILE A 218 -10.87 -10.69 -8.95
N THR A 219 -12.05 -10.80 -9.56
CA THR A 219 -12.22 -10.52 -11.00
C THR A 219 -12.73 -9.09 -11.24
N ALA A 220 -12.61 -8.59 -12.48
CA ALA A 220 -13.18 -7.30 -12.84
C ALA A 220 -14.70 -7.24 -12.62
N GLU A 221 -15.42 -8.34 -12.81
CA GLU A 221 -16.86 -8.46 -12.55
C GLU A 221 -17.19 -8.35 -11.06
N ASP A 222 -16.34 -8.86 -10.17
CA ASP A 222 -16.50 -8.67 -8.73
C ASP A 222 -16.36 -7.19 -8.36
N LEU A 223 -15.31 -6.51 -8.86
CA LEU A 223 -15.09 -5.07 -8.61
C LEU A 223 -16.22 -4.21 -9.18
N ALA A 224 -16.62 -4.45 -10.43
CA ALA A 224 -17.60 -3.62 -11.14
C ALA A 224 -18.99 -3.59 -10.47
N ARG A 225 -19.28 -4.56 -9.61
CA ARG A 225 -20.54 -4.67 -8.87
C ARG A 225 -20.55 -3.86 -7.57
N VAL A 226 -19.40 -3.56 -6.99
CA VAL A 226 -19.29 -2.84 -5.72
C VAL A 226 -19.89 -1.44 -5.89
N ARG A 227 -20.69 -1.02 -4.90
CA ARG A 227 -21.29 0.32 -4.82
C ARG A 227 -20.67 1.10 -3.67
N GLY A 228 -20.40 2.37 -3.90
CA GLY A 228 -19.71 3.25 -2.95
C GLY A 228 -18.42 3.79 -3.58
N GLU A 229 -17.31 3.72 -2.86
CA GLU A 229 -16.00 4.08 -3.41
C GLU A 229 -15.50 3.01 -4.37
N ASN A 230 -15.17 3.44 -5.59
CA ASN A 230 -14.66 2.56 -6.65
C ASN A 230 -13.16 2.82 -6.88
N LEU A 231 -12.38 2.79 -5.80
CA LEU A 231 -10.93 2.97 -5.83
C LEU A 231 -10.23 1.63 -5.62
N PHE A 232 -9.13 1.40 -6.33
CA PHE A 232 -8.28 0.23 -6.15
C PHE A 232 -6.82 0.55 -6.48
N GLU A 233 -5.91 -0.22 -5.91
CA GLU A 233 -4.48 -0.09 -6.22
C GLU A 233 -4.16 -0.63 -7.61
N VAL A 234 -3.73 0.27 -8.49
CA VAL A 234 -3.17 -0.10 -9.80
C VAL A 234 -1.72 -0.57 -9.68
N TYR A 235 -1.00 -0.13 -8.64
CA TYR A 235 0.37 -0.53 -8.34
C TYR A 235 0.56 -0.68 -6.84
N ASN A 236 1.21 -1.77 -6.41
CA ASN A 236 1.61 -1.99 -5.02
C ASN A 236 3.09 -2.42 -4.97
N GLY A 237 3.86 -1.81 -4.07
CA GLY A 237 5.32 -1.99 -3.98
C GLY A 237 5.78 -3.22 -3.19
N HIS A 238 4.87 -4.03 -2.66
CA HIS A 238 5.24 -5.20 -1.88
C HIS A 238 5.95 -6.27 -2.75
N PRO A 239 7.05 -6.87 -2.30
CA PRO A 239 7.97 -7.67 -3.13
C PRO A 239 7.36 -8.93 -3.74
N SER A 240 6.24 -9.43 -3.20
CA SER A 240 5.47 -10.52 -3.81
C SER A 240 4.69 -10.10 -5.07
N PHE A 241 4.63 -8.80 -5.39
CA PHE A 241 4.05 -8.26 -6.61
C PHE A 241 5.15 -8.04 -7.65
N ILE A 242 5.11 -8.81 -8.72
CA ILE A 242 5.83 -8.51 -9.96
C ILE A 242 4.74 -8.38 -11.02
N PHE A 243 4.58 -7.19 -11.61
CA PHE A 243 3.95 -7.08 -12.93
C PHE A 243 4.81 -7.93 -13.87
N ARG A 244 4.39 -9.16 -14.14
CA ARG A 244 4.95 -9.99 -15.21
C ARG A 244 4.14 -9.77 -16.47
#